data_AF-A0AA51IDX1-F1
#
_entry.id   AF-A0AA51IDX1-F1
#
_cell.length_a   1.000
_cell.length_b   1.000
_cell.length_c   1.000
_cell.angle_alpha   90.00
_cell.angle_beta   90.00
_cell.angle_gamma   90.00
#
_symmetry.space_group_name_H-M   'P 1'
#
loop_
_entity.id
_entity.type
_entity.pdbx_description
1 polymer ?
#
loop_
_entity_poly.entity_id
_entity_poly.type
_entity_poly.pdbx_seq_one_letter_code
_entity_poly.pdbx_strand_id
1 'polypeptide(L)' 'IYKIEDTSMIYIPSDSNKPPHPDEQRYVKMFMAIDLSTNFYYSYSYDVTHTLQMNMAPPRKLAPALFPKPVTAAVYQS' A
#
# COMPACT_ATOMS: atom_id res chain seq x y z
N ILE A 1 -2.11 8.35 14.12
CA ILE A 1 -1.74 8.57 12.71
C ILE A 1 -0.49 9.43 12.73
N TYR A 2 0.58 8.98 12.08
CA TYR A 2 1.87 9.66 12.05
C TYR A 2 2.09 10.24 10.64
N LYS A 3 2.71 11.42 10.58
CA LYS A 3 3.16 12.06 9.35
C LYS A 3 4.65 11.78 9.14
N ILE A 4 5.04 11.62 7.88
CA ILE A 4 6.46 11.57 7.51
C ILE A 4 6.98 13.00 7.47
N GLU A 5 7.93 13.35 8.33
CA GLU A 5 8.52 14.70 8.37
C GLU A 5 9.79 14.81 7.53
N ASP A 6 10.57 13.73 7.43
CA ASP A 6 11.82 13.70 6.66
C ASP A 6 12.07 12.29 6.09
N THR A 7 12.83 12.24 4.99
CA THR A 7 13.20 10.99 4.31
C THR A 7 14.67 11.02 3.89
N SER A 8 15.32 9.87 3.93
CA SER A 8 16.72 9.73 3.49
C SER A 8 16.86 8.58 2.48
N MET A 9 17.66 8.81 1.45
CA MET A 9 18.04 7.78 0.48
C MET A 9 19.41 7.23 0.86
N ILE A 10 19.47 5.95 1.21
CA ILE A 10 20.70 5.26 1.62
C ILE A 10 21.17 4.38 0.47
N TYR A 11 22.34 4.71 -0.09
CA TYR A 11 22.97 3.90 -1.12
C TYR A 11 23.60 2.64 -0.51
N ILE A 12 23.39 1.49 -1.15
CA ILE A 12 24.05 0.23 -0.81
C ILE A 12 25.08 -0.07 -1.91
N PRO A 13 26.39 -0.03 -1.60
CA PRO A 13 27.42 -0.35 -2.57
C PRO A 13 27.27 -1.76 -3.14
N SER A 14 27.43 -1.90 -4.46
CA SER A 14 27.47 -3.20 -5.11
C SER A 14 28.89 -3.51 -5.59
N ASP A 15 29.49 -4.61 -5.09
CA ASP A 15 30.78 -5.16 -5.54
C ASP A 15 30.74 -5.79 -6.95
N SER A 16 29.79 -5.39 -7.78
CA SER A 16 29.73 -5.86 -9.15
C SER A 16 30.79 -5.14 -9.98
N ASN A 17 31.68 -5.88 -10.64
CA ASN A 17 32.53 -5.42 -11.75
C ASN A 17 31.73 -4.86 -12.95
N LYS A 18 30.42 -4.65 -12.80
CA LYS A 18 29.53 -4.11 -13.82
C LYS A 18 29.57 -2.58 -13.74
N PRO A 19 29.73 -1.90 -14.87
CA PRO A 19 29.63 -0.44 -14.90
C PRO A 19 28.22 0.01 -14.47
N PRO A 20 28.09 1.15 -13.77
CA PRO A 20 26.81 1.70 -13.36
C PRO A 20 25.94 1.99 -14.59
N HIS A 21 24.62 1.83 -14.45
CA HIS A 21 23.72 2.09 -15.56
C HIS A 21 23.73 3.58 -15.89
N PRO A 22 23.86 3.99 -17.17
CA PRO A 22 23.99 5.40 -17.54
C PRO A 22 22.81 6.26 -17.07
N ASP A 23 21.59 5.70 -17.03
CA ASP A 23 20.39 6.41 -16.55
C ASP A 23 20.17 6.37 -15.03
N GLU A 24 21.02 5.68 -14.25
CA GLU A 24 20.80 5.53 -12.80
C GLU A 24 20.71 6.89 -12.08
N GLN A 25 21.66 7.79 -12.36
CA GLN A 25 21.66 9.14 -11.79
C GLN A 25 20.40 9.93 -12.18
N ARG A 26 19.86 9.70 -13.38
CA ARG A 26 18.63 10.35 -13.85
C ARG A 26 17.43 9.86 -13.03
N TYR A 27 17.32 8.56 -12.76
CA TYR A 27 16.23 8.02 -11.95
C TYR A 27 16.31 8.47 -10.49
N VAL A 28 17.52 8.52 -9.91
CA VAL A 28 17.73 9.06 -8.55
C VAL A 28 17.24 10.50 -8.46
N LYS A 29 17.64 11.36 -9.41
CA LYS A 29 17.18 12.76 -9.45
C LYS A 29 15.66 12.86 -9.60
N MET A 30 15.06 12.04 -10.45
CA MET A 30 13.62 12.02 -10.65
C MET A 30 12.87 11.63 -9.36
N PHE A 31 13.40 10.66 -8.61
CA PHE A 31 12.83 10.23 -7.35
C PHE A 31 12.99 11.27 -6.23
N MET A 32 14.18 11.87 -6.10
CA MET A 32 14.47 12.90 -5.11
C MET A 32 13.71 14.21 -5.34
N ALA A 33 13.19 14.44 -6.55
CA ALA A 33 12.33 15.58 -6.85
C ALA A 33 10.90 15.44 -6.30
N ILE A 34 10.50 14.24 -5.86
CA ILE A 34 9.20 14.00 -5.25
C ILE A 34 9.25 14.47 -3.80
N ASP A 35 8.31 15.31 -3.40
CA ASP A 35 8.15 15.69 -2.00
C ASP A 35 7.44 14.57 -1.23
N LEU A 36 8.24 13.78 -0.51
CA LEU A 36 7.76 12.68 0.33
C LEU A 36 7.45 13.11 1.78
N SER A 37 7.79 14.34 2.16
CA SER A 37 7.51 14.90 3.48
C SER A 37 6.10 15.50 3.58
N THR A 38 5.53 15.87 2.43
CA THR A 38 4.19 16.45 2.37
C THR A 38 3.17 15.39 2.01
N ASN A 39 2.13 15.26 2.84
CA ASN A 39 0.94 14.42 2.59
C ASN A 39 1.12 12.89 2.68
N PHE A 40 2.24 12.41 3.20
CA PHE A 40 2.41 10.98 3.48
C PHE A 40 2.13 10.67 4.96
N TYR A 41 1.22 9.72 5.19
CA TYR A 41 0.75 9.34 6.51
C TYR A 41 0.76 7.82 6.68
N TYR A 42 1.00 7.37 7.91
CA TYR A 42 0.96 5.95 8.26
C TYR A 42 0.50 5.73 9.70
N SER A 43 0.27 4.47 10.06
CA SER A 43 0.00 4.04 11.43
C SER A 43 0.64 2.69 11.68
N TYR A 44 1.22 2.47 12.86
CA TYR A 44 1.88 1.20 13.21
C TYR A 44 0.90 0.06 13.46
N SER A 45 -0.32 0.38 13.87
CA SER A 45 -1.29 -0.61 14.36
C SER A 45 -2.61 -0.56 13.60
N TYR A 46 -2.68 0.20 12.50
CA TYR A 46 -3.90 0.37 11.73
C TYR A 46 -3.60 0.59 10.25
N ASP A 47 -4.38 -0.03 9.37
CA ASP A 47 -4.27 0.17 7.93
C ASP A 47 -5.00 1.45 7.50
N VAL A 48 -4.24 2.49 7.19
CA VAL A 48 -4.78 3.79 6.76
C VAL A 48 -5.07 3.85 5.26
N THR A 49 -4.73 2.81 4.49
CA THR A 49 -5.00 2.74 3.05
C THR A 49 -6.46 2.39 2.75
N HIS A 50 -7.18 1.88 3.75
CA HIS A 50 -8.58 1.49 3.67
C HIS A 50 -9.47 2.37 4.56
N THR A 51 -10.73 2.48 4.17
CA THR A 51 -11.76 3.12 5.01
C THR A 51 -12.05 2.28 6.25
N LEU A 52 -12.63 2.90 7.28
CA LEU A 52 -13.03 2.21 8.51
C LEU A 52 -13.96 1.01 8.24
N GLN A 53 -14.96 1.21 7.37
CA GLN A 53 -15.88 0.14 6.98
C GLN A 53 -15.15 -1.06 6.39
N MET A 54 -14.13 -0.82 5.54
CA MET A 54 -13.35 -1.89 4.94
C MET A 54 -12.49 -2.62 5.96
N ASN A 55 -11.87 -1.91 6.89
CA ASN A 55 -11.06 -2.53 7.96
C ASN A 55 -11.88 -3.30 8.98
N MET A 56 -13.14 -2.90 9.20
CA MET A 56 -14.08 -3.61 10.07
C MET A 56 -14.86 -4.71 9.35
N ALA A 57 -14.85 -4.71 8.01
CA ALA A 57 -15.56 -5.72 7.24
C ALA A 57 -14.92 -7.10 7.47
N PRO A 58 -15.73 -8.17 7.55
CA PRO A 58 -15.17 -9.50 7.62
C PRO A 58 -14.33 -9.81 6.37
N PRO A 59 -13.26 -10.61 6.52
CA PRO A 59 -12.45 -11.02 5.38
C PRO A 59 -13.32 -11.56 4.26
N ARG A 60 -13.09 -11.15 3.01
CA ARG A 60 -13.91 -11.57 1.85
C ARG A 60 -14.11 -13.08 1.73
N LYS A 61 -13.13 -13.88 2.17
CA LYS A 61 -13.22 -15.35 2.21
C LYS A 61 -14.20 -15.87 3.26
N LEU A 62 -14.41 -15.12 4.33
CA LEU A 62 -15.31 -15.46 5.44
C LEU A 62 -16.70 -14.81 5.26
N ALA A 63 -16.81 -13.78 4.43
CA ALA A 63 -18.09 -13.08 4.18
C ALA A 63 -19.25 -14.01 3.79
N PRO A 64 -19.08 -15.06 2.94
CA PRO A 64 -20.18 -15.99 2.64
C PRO A 64 -20.64 -16.83 3.83
N ALA A 65 -19.73 -17.13 4.76
CA ALA A 65 -20.05 -17.90 5.98
C ALA A 65 -20.69 -17.03 7.05
N LEU A 66 -20.28 -15.76 7.14
CA LEU A 66 -20.75 -14.81 8.15
C LEU A 66 -22.03 -14.07 7.72
N PHE A 67 -22.23 -13.90 6.41
CA PHE A 67 -23.42 -13.30 5.81
C PHE A 67 -23.92 -14.21 4.68
N PRO A 68 -24.51 -15.37 5.02
CA PRO A 68 -25.14 -16.22 4.01
C PRO A 68 -26.23 -15.43 3.29
N LYS A 69 -26.31 -15.57 1.97
CA LYS A 69 -27.36 -14.91 1.18
C LYS A 69 -28.73 -15.29 1.77
N PRO A 70 -29.66 -14.33 1.92
CA PRO A 70 -30.98 -14.64 2.43
C PRO A 70 -31.67 -15.67 1.52
N VAL A 71 -32.31 -16.66 2.14
CA VAL A 71 -32.95 -17.81 1.47
C VAL A 71 -33.96 -17.37 0.39
N THR A 72 -34.53 -16.17 0.52
CA THR A 72 -35.45 -15.57 -0.44
C THR A 72 -34.83 -15.23 -1.80
N ALA A 73 -33.51 -15.07 -1.91
CA ALA A 73 -32.85 -14.82 -3.19
C ALA A 73 -32.81 -16.08 -4.10
N ALA A 74 -32.93 -17.28 -3.53
CA ALA A 74 -32.97 -18.52 -4.30
C ALA A 74 -34.33 -18.77 -4.97
N VAL A 75 -35.40 -18.13 -4.49
CA VAL A 75 -36.77 -18.35 -4.97
C VAL A 75 -37.03 -17.65 -6.32
N TYR A 76 -36.24 -16.63 -6.68
CA TYR A 76 -36.37 -15.91 -7.95
C TYR A 76 -35.57 -16.52 -9.12
N GLN A 77 -34.93 -17.68 -8.92
CA GLN A 77 -34.15 -18.37 -9.96
C GLN A 77 -34.82 -19.65 -10.48
N SER A 78 -36.09 -19.92 -10.12
CA SER A 78 -36.90 -21.04 -10.61
C SER A 78 -38.05 -20.60 -11.50
#